data_AF-F9T0U6-F1
#
_entry.id   AF-F9T0U6-F1
#
_cell.length_a   1.000
_cell.length_b   1.000
_cell.length_c   1.000
_cell.angle_alpha   90.00
_cell.angle_beta   90.00
_cell.angle_gamma   90.00
#
_symmetry.space_group_name_H-M   'P 1'
#
loop_
_entity.id
_entity.type
_entity.pdbx_description
1 polymer ?
#
loop_
_entity_poly.entity_id
_entity_poly.type
_entity_poly.pdbx_seq_one_letter_code
_entity_poly.pdbx_strand_id
1 'polypeptide(L)'
;MINIPDYWLDFISKNNLSNKSFEIPDDFDLSGLGADFKVFARSEIDDETSNYYPGINVVKSGYIAVACCLCGSGDPYFINVNDGENGKLYRVYHDDNSIDIVVNNYKDILKFAEPEN
;
A
#
# COMPACT_ATOMS: atom_id res chain seq x y z
N MET A 1 14.89 -11.48 -4.47
CA MET A 1 13.58 -11.37 -5.12
C MET A 1 12.54 -11.64 -4.05
N ILE A 2 11.66 -10.69 -3.79
CA ILE A 2 10.63 -10.83 -2.78
C ILE A 2 9.49 -11.67 -3.34
N ASN A 3 8.84 -12.44 -2.47
CA ASN A 3 7.65 -13.17 -2.85
C ASN A 3 6.43 -12.25 -2.71
N ILE A 4 6.10 -11.52 -3.77
CA ILE A 4 4.90 -10.70 -3.82
C ILE A 4 3.69 -11.63 -3.94
N PRO A 5 2.66 -11.50 -3.08
CA PRO A 5 1.53 -12.41 -3.11
C PRO A 5 0.72 -12.32 -4.41
N ASP A 6 0.35 -13.47 -4.98
CA ASP A 6 -0.44 -13.53 -6.22
C ASP A 6 -1.79 -12.81 -6.08
N TYR A 7 -2.43 -12.86 -4.90
CA TYR A 7 -3.70 -12.16 -4.67
C TYR A 7 -3.60 -10.64 -4.82
N TRP A 8 -2.42 -10.06 -4.52
CA TRP A 8 -2.18 -8.63 -4.71
C TRP A 8 -1.96 -8.33 -6.20
N LEU A 9 -1.12 -9.12 -6.86
CA LEU A 9 -0.84 -8.98 -8.29
C LEU A 9 -2.11 -9.15 -9.15
N ASP A 10 -2.94 -10.13 -8.81
CA ASP A 10 -4.25 -10.36 -9.42
C ASP A 10 -5.19 -9.17 -9.19
N PHE A 11 -5.22 -8.63 -7.98
CA PHE A 11 -6.07 -7.49 -7.65
C PHE A 11 -5.69 -6.25 -8.46
N ILE A 12 -4.41 -5.89 -8.52
CA ILE A 12 -3.96 -4.74 -9.30
C ILE A 12 -4.14 -4.95 -10.81
N SER A 13 -3.94 -6.18 -11.30
CA SER A 13 -4.08 -6.49 -12.73
C SER A 13 -5.53 -6.47 -13.16
N LYS A 14 -6.44 -7.13 -12.42
CA LYS A 14 -7.87 -7.22 -12.75
C LYS A 14 -8.56 -5.86 -12.76
N ASN A 15 -8.10 -4.93 -11.94
CA ASN A 15 -8.71 -3.60 -11.80
C ASN A 15 -7.86 -2.49 -12.46
N ASN A 16 -6.80 -2.83 -13.20
CA ASN A 16 -5.90 -1.89 -13.87
C ASN A 16 -5.36 -0.80 -12.92
N LEU A 17 -4.87 -1.19 -11.73
CA LEU A 17 -4.50 -0.25 -10.66
C LEU A 17 -3.01 0.15 -10.66
N SER A 18 -2.15 -0.54 -11.40
CA SER A 18 -0.73 -0.20 -11.45
C SER A 18 -0.53 1.26 -11.87
N ASN A 19 0.22 2.02 -11.08
CA ASN A 19 0.43 3.46 -11.25
C ASN A 19 -0.83 4.34 -11.16
N LYS A 20 -1.98 3.81 -10.74
CA LYS A 20 -3.14 4.64 -10.41
C LYS A 20 -2.96 5.29 -9.03
N SER A 21 -3.43 6.52 -8.93
CA SER A 21 -3.46 7.28 -7.69
C SER A 21 -4.83 7.18 -7.03
N PHE A 22 -4.84 7.30 -5.70
CA PHE A 22 -6.04 7.24 -4.87
C PHE A 22 -5.94 8.31 -3.80
N GLU A 23 -7.09 8.92 -3.49
CA GLU A 23 -7.27 9.80 -2.35
C GLU A 23 -8.35 9.22 -1.44
N ILE A 24 -7.97 8.86 -0.21
CA ILE A 24 -8.86 8.37 0.84
C ILE A 24 -9.06 9.53 1.82
N PRO A 25 -10.30 9.99 2.05
CA PRO A 25 -10.60 11.00 3.04
C PRO A 25 -10.24 10.57 4.48
N ASP A 26 -10.04 11.55 5.35
CA ASP A 26 -9.69 11.33 6.77
C ASP A 26 -10.75 10.57 7.57
N ASP A 27 -12.03 10.71 7.22
CA ASP A 27 -13.14 9.97 7.85
C ASP A 27 -13.21 8.49 7.46
N PHE A 28 -12.49 8.08 6.41
CA PHE A 28 -12.41 6.69 5.95
C PHE A 28 -11.06 6.03 6.26
N ASP A 29 -9.98 6.82 6.35
CA ASP A 29 -8.69 6.39 6.84
C ASP A 29 -8.77 6.11 8.35
N LEU A 30 -8.52 4.86 8.77
CA LEU A 30 -8.60 4.46 10.17
C LEU A 30 -7.54 5.11 11.08
N SER A 31 -6.49 5.72 10.52
CA SER A 31 -5.55 6.58 11.24
C SER A 31 -6.08 8.00 11.48
N GLY A 32 -7.11 8.42 10.73
CA GLY A 32 -7.69 9.76 10.79
C GLY A 32 -6.89 10.86 10.08
N LEU A 33 -5.90 10.50 9.26
CA LEU A 33 -5.04 11.47 8.56
C LEU A 33 -5.42 11.70 7.09
N GLY A 34 -6.20 10.78 6.50
CA GLY A 34 -6.39 10.68 5.06
C GLY A 34 -5.16 10.10 4.37
N ALA A 35 -5.34 9.59 3.16
CA ALA A 35 -4.26 8.95 2.41
C ALA A 35 -4.30 9.34 0.93
N ASP A 36 -3.21 9.93 0.43
CA ASP A 36 -2.99 10.18 -1.00
C ASP A 36 -1.77 9.38 -1.47
N PHE A 37 -1.99 8.45 -2.39
CA PHE A 37 -0.98 7.48 -2.79
C PHE A 37 -1.10 6.99 -4.22
N LYS A 38 0.03 6.54 -4.78
CA LYS A 38 0.11 5.87 -6.08
C LYS A 38 0.48 4.40 -5.89
N VAL A 39 -0.36 3.50 -6.42
CA VAL A 39 -0.10 2.06 -6.39
C VAL A 39 1.10 1.70 -7.26
N PHE A 40 2.00 0.90 -6.71
CA PHE A 40 3.22 0.47 -7.39
C PHE A 40 2.96 -0.58 -8.48
N ALA A 41 3.75 -0.49 -9.55
CA ALA A 41 3.99 -1.62 -10.43
C ALA A 41 4.89 -2.66 -9.73
N ARG A 42 4.91 -3.89 -10.25
CA ARG A 42 5.68 -5.00 -9.66
C ARG A 42 7.15 -4.66 -9.39
N SER A 43 7.82 -4.00 -10.32
CA SER A 43 9.24 -3.63 -10.16
C SER A 43 9.46 -2.63 -9.03
N GLU A 44 8.53 -1.68 -8.84
CA GLU A 44 8.58 -0.71 -7.74
C GLU A 44 8.35 -1.42 -6.39
N ILE A 45 7.42 -2.38 -6.33
CA ILE A 45 7.22 -3.21 -5.11
C ILE A 45 8.50 -3.92 -4.71
N ASP A 46 9.16 -4.58 -5.67
CA ASP A 46 10.41 -5.32 -5.42
C ASP A 46 11.51 -4.38 -4.91
N ASP A 47 11.64 -3.20 -5.51
CA ASP A 47 12.67 -2.21 -5.17
C ASP A 47 12.42 -1.56 -3.81
N GLU A 48 11.23 -1.01 -3.60
CA GLU A 48 10.83 -0.32 -2.35
C GLU A 48 10.87 -1.25 -1.14
N THR A 49 10.49 -2.50 -1.31
CA THR A 49 10.52 -3.46 -0.20
C THR A 49 11.93 -3.99 0.08
N SER A 50 12.82 -4.07 -0.92
CA SER A 50 14.14 -4.70 -0.79
C SER A 50 15.30 -3.72 -0.57
N ASN A 51 15.16 -2.46 -0.99
CA ASN A 51 16.27 -1.51 -1.07
C ASN A 51 16.04 -0.21 -0.29
N TYR A 52 14.80 0.11 0.10
CA TYR A 52 14.45 1.39 0.73
C TYR A 52 13.82 1.21 2.11
N TYR A 53 14.01 2.21 2.98
CA TYR A 53 13.27 2.31 4.24
C TYR A 53 11.89 2.90 3.99
N PRO A 54 10.85 2.47 4.73
CA PRO A 54 10.90 1.48 5.81
C PRO A 54 10.88 0.01 5.34
N GLY A 55 10.73 -0.26 4.03
CA GLY A 55 10.56 -1.60 3.46
C GLY A 55 11.56 -2.66 3.96
N ILE A 56 12.86 -2.36 3.92
CA ILE A 56 13.91 -3.30 4.35
C ILE A 56 13.84 -3.68 5.84
N ASN A 57 13.21 -2.84 6.66
CA ASN A 57 13.04 -3.09 8.09
C ASN A 57 11.82 -3.97 8.36
N VAL A 58 10.69 -3.67 7.70
CA VAL A 58 9.40 -4.30 8.00
C VAL A 58 9.13 -5.58 7.19
N VAL A 59 9.89 -5.84 6.12
CA VAL A 59 9.72 -7.05 5.28
C VAL A 59 9.87 -8.36 6.07
N LYS A 60 10.73 -8.39 7.09
CA LYS A 60 10.91 -9.57 7.96
C LYS A 60 9.67 -9.90 8.80
N SER A 61 8.79 -8.91 9.00
CA SER A 61 7.50 -9.04 9.68
C SER A 61 6.33 -9.26 8.70
N GLY A 62 6.64 -9.50 7.42
CA GLY A 62 5.66 -9.82 6.38
C GLY A 62 5.07 -8.62 5.65
N TYR A 63 5.56 -7.40 5.89
CA TYR A 63 5.06 -6.21 5.20
C TYR A 63 5.72 -6.05 3.82
N ILE A 64 4.89 -5.82 2.81
CA ILE A 64 5.31 -5.59 1.42
C ILE A 64 4.83 -4.21 1.00
N ALA A 65 5.73 -3.37 0.49
CA ALA A 65 5.41 -2.03 0.04
C ALA A 65 4.58 -2.10 -1.25
N VAL A 66 3.43 -1.44 -1.29
CA VAL A 66 2.48 -1.53 -2.41
C VAL A 66 2.06 -0.19 -3.00
N ALA A 67 2.34 0.92 -2.31
CA ALA A 67 2.13 2.26 -2.86
C ALA A 67 3.08 3.29 -2.20
N CYS A 68 3.36 4.39 -2.92
CA CYS A 68 4.05 5.56 -2.37
C CYS A 68 3.08 6.66 -1.99
N CYS A 69 3.40 7.44 -0.96
CA CYS A 69 2.70 8.70 -0.67
C CYS A 69 2.95 9.74 -1.76
N LEU A 70 1.88 10.48 -2.12
CA LEU A 70 1.94 11.60 -3.07
C LEU A 70 2.00 12.98 -2.39
N CYS A 71 1.65 13.08 -1.10
CA CYS A 71 1.77 14.32 -0.32
C CYS A 71 3.22 14.71 0.02
N GLY A 72 4.20 13.85 -0.32
CA GLY A 72 5.61 14.11 -0.03
C GLY A 72 6.03 13.88 1.42
N SER A 73 5.22 13.17 2.23
CA SER A 73 5.63 12.77 3.59
C SER A 73 6.74 11.71 3.56
N GLY A 74 6.80 10.93 2.48
CA GLY A 74 7.74 9.82 2.36
C GLY A 74 7.29 8.54 3.06
N ASP A 75 6.03 8.46 3.52
CA ASP A 75 5.48 7.28 4.19
C ASP A 75 4.78 6.34 3.19
N PRO A 76 5.37 5.19 2.82
CA PRO A 76 4.73 4.28 1.88
C PRO A 76 3.62 3.46 2.54
N TYR A 77 2.82 2.82 1.71
CA TYR A 77 1.71 1.97 2.11
C TYR A 77 2.02 0.50 1.85
N PHE A 78 1.53 -0.37 2.73
CA PHE A 78 1.91 -1.77 2.80
C PHE A 78 0.71 -2.70 2.91
N ILE A 79 0.86 -3.91 2.39
CA ILE A 79 0.06 -5.07 2.82
C ILE A 79 0.90 -5.96 3.73
N ASN A 80 0.27 -6.78 4.56
CA ASN A 80 0.97 -7.83 5.31
C ASN A 80 0.58 -9.22 4.80
N VAL A 81 1.57 -10.03 4.41
CA VAL A 81 1.34 -11.37 3.85
C VAL A 81 0.68 -12.34 4.85
N ASN A 82 0.79 -12.07 6.16
CA ASN A 82 0.16 -12.87 7.19
C ASN A 82 -1.36 -12.61 7.30
N ASP A 83 -1.86 -11.47 6.79
CA ASP A 83 -3.30 -11.19 6.73
C ASP A 83 -3.98 -11.90 5.55
N GLY A 84 -3.22 -12.22 4.50
CA GLY A 84 -3.72 -12.86 3.29
C GLY A 84 -4.59 -11.96 2.41
N GLU A 85 -5.40 -12.59 1.55
CA GLU A 85 -6.31 -11.88 0.65
C GLU A 85 -7.40 -11.14 1.44
N ASN A 86 -7.71 -9.90 1.03
CA ASN A 86 -8.61 -8.97 1.75
C ASN A 86 -8.07 -8.51 3.11
N GLY A 87 -6.76 -8.65 3.34
CA GLY A 87 -6.06 -8.06 4.48
C GLY A 87 -6.09 -6.53 4.47
N LYS A 88 -5.45 -5.93 5.47
CA LYS A 88 -5.47 -4.48 5.65
C LYS A 88 -4.50 -3.77 4.70
N LEU A 89 -4.73 -2.48 4.53
CA LEU A 89 -3.71 -1.56 4.02
C LEU A 89 -3.13 -0.80 5.22
N TYR A 90 -1.81 -0.73 5.28
CA TYR A 90 -1.07 -0.09 6.36
C TYR A 90 -0.33 1.13 5.84
N ARG A 91 -0.13 2.14 6.69
CA ARG A 91 0.88 3.18 6.52
C ARG A 91 2.04 2.85 7.45
N VAL A 92 3.26 2.89 6.95
CA VAL A 92 4.46 2.74 7.79
C VAL A 92 5.23 4.04 7.73
N TYR A 93 5.43 4.66 8.90
CA TYR A 93 6.09 5.95 9.00
C TYR A 93 7.59 5.83 8.79
N HIS A 94 8.15 6.69 7.93
CA HIS A 94 9.57 6.65 7.59
C HIS A 94 10.46 7.01 8.80
N ASP A 95 9.99 7.90 9.67
CA ASP A 95 10.78 8.46 10.78
C ASP A 95 11.00 7.47 11.93
N ASP A 96 9.98 6.71 12.32
CA ASP A 96 10.03 5.83 13.51
C ASP A 96 9.58 4.38 13.24
N ASN A 97 9.16 4.06 12.01
CA ASN A 97 8.59 2.76 11.61
C ASN A 97 7.34 2.36 12.40
N SER A 98 6.65 3.30 13.04
CA SER A 98 5.31 3.06 13.56
C SER A 98 4.37 2.69 12.41
N ILE A 99 3.31 1.95 12.73
CA ILE A 99 2.41 1.37 11.74
C ILE A 99 0.99 1.73 12.11
N ASP A 100 0.30 2.37 11.17
CA ASP A 100 -1.13 2.61 11.25
C ASP A 100 -1.88 1.79 10.22
N ILE A 101 -3.15 1.52 10.53
CA ILE A 101 -4.08 0.90 9.60
C ILE A 101 -4.78 2.03 8.83
N VAL A 102 -4.78 1.94 7.51
CA VAL A 102 -5.52 2.86 6.64
C VAL A 102 -6.92 2.32 6.38
N VAL A 103 -7.01 1.06 5.94
CA VAL A 103 -8.30 0.37 5.75
C VAL A 103 -8.19 -1.09 6.17
N ASN A 104 -9.28 -1.67 6.70
CA ASN A 104 -9.31 -3.07 7.12
C ASN A 104 -9.29 -4.07 5.95
N ASN A 105 -9.66 -3.63 4.75
CA ASN A 105 -9.59 -4.41 3.52
C ASN A 105 -8.99 -3.55 2.42
N TYR A 106 -7.81 -3.91 1.91
CA TYR A 106 -7.15 -3.15 0.85
C TYR A 106 -7.99 -3.03 -0.43
N LYS A 107 -8.99 -3.90 -0.66
CA LYS A 107 -9.88 -3.78 -1.82
C LYS A 107 -10.84 -2.59 -1.71
N ASP A 108 -11.03 -2.03 -0.51
CA ASP A 108 -11.86 -0.86 -0.30
C ASP A 108 -11.32 0.39 -1.01
N ILE A 109 -10.04 0.40 -1.42
CA ILE A 109 -9.49 1.50 -2.22
C ILE A 109 -10.23 1.70 -3.55
N LEU A 110 -10.87 0.66 -4.09
CA LEU A 110 -11.67 0.75 -5.32
C LEU A 110 -12.86 1.71 -5.20
N LYS A 111 -13.34 1.99 -3.99
CA LYS A 111 -14.38 2.99 -3.74
C LYS A 111 -13.94 4.41 -4.13
N PHE A 112 -12.63 4.63 -4.20
CA PHE A 112 -11.99 5.91 -4.51
C PHE A 112 -11.30 5.91 -5.88
N ALA A 113 -11.49 4.84 -6.68
CA ALA A 113 -11.02 4.86 -8.06
C ALA A 113 -11.87 5.86 -8.86
N GLU A 114 -11.21 6.77 -9.60
CA GLU A 114 -11.95 7.61 -10.55
C GLU A 114 -12.66 6.73 -11.59
N PRO A 115 -13.91 7.07 -11.97
CA PRO A 115 -14.59 6.35 -13.04
C PRO A 115 -13.78 6.48 -14.34
N GLU A 116 -13.52 5.36 -15.01
CA GLU A 116 -12.89 5.37 -16.34
C GLU A 116 -13.83 6.11 -17.31
N ASN A 117 -13.35 7.23 -17.87
CA ASN A 117 -14.04 8.03 -18.89
C ASN A 117 -14.20 7.27 -20.21
#